data_AF-A0A0B4KEX7-F1
#
_entry.id   AF-A0A0B4KEX7-F1
#
_cell.length_a   1.000
_cell.length_b   1.000
_cell.length_c   1.000
_cell.angle_alpha   90.00
_cell.angle_beta   90.00
_cell.angle_gamma   90.00
#
_symmetry.space_group_name_H-M   'P 1'
#
loop_
_entity.id
_entity.type
_entity.pdbx_description
1 polymer ?
#
loop_
_entity_poly.entity_id
_entity_poly.type
_entity_poly.pdbx_seq_one_letter_code
_entity_poly.pdbx_strand_id
1 'polypeptide(L)' 'MNCFSKVFLLAAILFLSIRSGWSQMRFRKCGNDLGYCTSVRNRCRAIAPPTECGPNEKCCKR' A
#
# COMPACT_ATOMS: atom_id res chain seq x y z
N MET A 1 36.10 -19.22 -10.89
CA MET A 1 35.15 -18.61 -9.91
C MET A 1 34.41 -17.52 -10.65
N ASN A 2 33.20 -17.85 -11.06
CA ASN A 2 32.72 -17.59 -12.42
C ASN A 2 31.92 -16.28 -12.51
N CYS A 3 32.24 -15.43 -13.50
CA CYS A 3 31.52 -14.18 -13.80
C CYS A 3 29.99 -14.33 -13.82
N PHE A 4 29.50 -15.52 -14.19
CA PHE A 4 28.07 -15.85 -14.21
C PHE A 4 27.38 -15.73 -12.84
N SER A 5 28.06 -16.05 -11.74
CA SER A 5 27.44 -15.98 -10.39
C SER A 5 27.10 -14.53 -10.01
N LYS A 6 27.90 -13.55 -10.44
CA LYS A 6 27.62 -12.12 -10.18
C LYS A 6 26.39 -11.64 -10.93
N VAL A 7 26.20 -12.11 -12.16
CA VAL A 7 25.05 -11.73 -13.00
C VAL A 7 23.75 -12.29 -12.41
N PHE A 8 23.75 -13.56 -11.99
CA PHE A 8 22.60 -14.16 -11.31
C PHE A 8 22.24 -13.45 -10.01
N LEU A 9 23.23 -13.02 -9.22
CA LEU A 9 23.00 -12.29 -7.97
C LEU A 9 22.37 -10.91 -8.22
N LEU A 10 22.85 -10.18 -9.24
CA LEU A 10 22.28 -8.89 -9.62
C LEU A 10 20.82 -9.01 -10.10
N ALA A 11 20.51 -10.04 -10.92
CA ALA A 11 19.15 -10.29 -11.37
C ALA A 11 18.21 -10.60 -10.19
N ALA A 12 18.64 -11.44 -9.24
CA ALA A 12 17.84 -11.77 -8.06
C ALA A 12 17.54 -10.53 -7.19
N ILE A 13 18.53 -9.64 -6.99
CA ILE A 13 18.34 -8.39 -6.25
C ILE A 13 17.33 -7.49 -6.95
N LEU A 14 17.43 -7.32 -8.28
CA LEU A 14 16.49 -6.51 -9.06
C LEU A 14 15.05 -7.06 -8.96
N PHE A 15 14.86 -8.38 -9.04
CA PHE A 15 13.53 -9.00 -8.87
C PHE A 15 12.95 -8.79 -7.47
N LEU A 16 13.78 -8.86 -6.42
CA LEU A 16 13.35 -8.62 -5.03
C LEU A 16 13.01 -7.14 -4.79
N SER A 17 13.72 -6.21 -5.42
CA SER A 17 13.43 -4.77 -5.36
C SER A 17 12.10 -4.41 -6.06
N ILE A 18 11.78 -5.03 -7.20
CA ILE A 18 10.50 -4.81 -7.90
C ILE A 18 9.33 -5.29 -7.05
N ARG A 19 9.45 -6.46 -6.40
CA ARG A 19 8.37 -7.01 -5.57
C ARG A 19 8.14 -6.18 -4.30
N SER A 20 9.20 -5.60 -3.74
CA SER A 20 9.13 -4.73 -2.56
C SER A 20 8.49 -3.36 -2.86
N GLY A 21 8.62 -2.85 -4.09
CA GLY A 21 7.97 -1.59 -4.51
C GLY A 21 6.45 -1.68 -4.70
N TRP A 22 5.90 -2.88 -4.87
CA TRP A 22 4.45 -3.08 -5.08
C TRP A 22 3.65 -3.25 -3.79
N SER A 23 4.33 -3.27 -2.63
CA SER A 23 3.69 -3.28 -1.31
C SER A 23 3.57 -1.87 -0.71
N GLN A 24 3.47 -0.82 -1.52
CA GLN A 24 2.76 0.37 -1.08
C GLN A 24 1.29 -0.05 -0.89
N MET A 25 0.90 -0.33 0.35
CA MET A 25 -0.49 -0.50 0.76
C MET A 25 -1.32 0.55 0.04
N ARG A 26 -2.04 0.14 -1.01
CA ARG A 26 -2.99 0.99 -1.72
C ARG A 26 -4.10 1.25 -0.70
N PHE A 27 -3.95 2.31 0.09
CA PHE A 27 -5.07 2.78 0.88
C PHE A 27 -6.21 3.02 -0.11
N ARG A 28 -7.32 2.30 0.10
CA ARG A 28 -8.49 2.41 -0.76
C ARG A 28 -8.97 3.85 -0.66
N LYS A 29 -9.05 4.55 -1.79
CA LYS A 29 -9.56 5.92 -1.80
C LYS A 29 -11.05 5.90 -1.48
N CYS A 30 -11.50 6.94 -0.79
CA CYS A 30 -12.89 7.11 -0.37
C CYS A 30 -13.23 8.60 -0.32
N GLY A 31 -14.52 8.94 -0.22
CA GLY A 31 -15.02 10.31 -0.22
C GLY A 31 -14.68 11.05 -1.50
N ASN A 32 -14.97 10.47 -2.67
CA ASN A 32 -14.64 11.04 -3.99
C ASN A 32 -13.15 11.42 -4.13
N ASP A 33 -12.25 10.48 -3.84
CA ASP A 33 -10.79 10.68 -3.89
C ASP A 33 -10.22 11.71 -2.89
N LEU A 34 -11.03 12.29 -1.99
CA LEU A 34 -10.58 13.25 -0.97
C LEU A 34 -9.96 12.58 0.27
N GLY A 35 -10.17 11.28 0.44
CA GLY A 35 -9.75 10.53 1.61
C GLY A 35 -9.19 9.16 1.30
N TYR A 36 -8.87 8.45 2.38
CA TYR A 36 -8.35 7.10 2.35
C TYR A 36 -8.98 6.23 3.45
N CYS A 37 -9.29 4.98 3.13
CA CYS A 37 -9.76 4.01 4.08
C CYS A 37 -8.62 3.62 5.02
N THR A 38 -8.90 3.67 6.30
CA THR A 38 -7.98 3.30 7.37
C THR A 38 -8.76 2.68 8.51
N SER A 39 -8.10 2.01 9.45
CA SER A 39 -8.76 1.42 10.60
C SER A 39 -9.57 2.47 11.38
N VAL A 40 -10.74 2.09 11.89
CA VAL A 40 -11.55 2.92 12.82
C VAL A 40 -10.74 3.40 14.04
N ARG A 41 -9.70 2.66 14.41
CA ARG A 41 -8.77 2.99 15.51
C ARG A 41 -7.85 4.18 15.19
N ASN A 42 -7.67 4.51 13.91
CA ASN A 42 -6.79 5.60 13.52
C ASN A 42 -7.40 6.97 13.91
N ARG A 43 -6.58 7.91 14.40
CA ARG A 43 -7.05 9.23 14.85
C ARG A 43 -7.12 10.19 13.67
N CYS A 44 -8.23 10.15 12.94
CA CYS A 44 -8.49 11.04 11.81
C CYS A 44 -9.99 11.33 11.66
N ARG A 45 -10.28 12.48 11.04
CA ARG A 45 -11.64 12.95 10.78
C ARG A 45 -12.26 12.13 9.66
N ALA A 46 -13.38 11.48 9.97
CA ALA A 46 -14.15 10.76 8.97
C ALA A 46 -14.80 11.77 8.00
N ILE A 47 -14.65 11.55 6.69
CA ILE A 47 -15.22 12.43 5.65
C ILE A 47 -16.33 11.77 4.84
N ALA A 48 -16.47 10.45 4.92
CA ALA A 48 -17.46 9.66 4.20
C ALA A 48 -18.02 8.56 5.12
N PRO A 49 -19.22 8.02 4.83
CA PRO A 49 -19.82 6.97 5.65
C PRO A 49 -18.96 5.69 5.67
N PRO A 50 -19.02 4.90 6.76
CA PRO A 50 -18.22 3.67 6.90
C PRO A 50 -18.54 2.62 5.83
N THR A 51 -19.67 2.74 5.14
CA THR A 51 -20.08 1.88 4.02
C THR A 51 -19.17 1.98 2.80
N GLU A 52 -18.40 3.07 2.66
CA GLU A 52 -17.42 3.19 1.55
C GLU A 52 -16.15 2.36 1.78
N CYS A 53 -15.83 2.07 3.04
CA CYS A 53 -14.67 1.28 3.43
C CYS A 53 -15.10 -0.12 3.92
N GLY A 54 -14.13 -1.00 4.19
CA GLY A 54 -14.41 -2.34 4.71
C GLY A 54 -14.92 -2.33 6.16
N PRO A 55 -15.38 -3.48 6.68
CA PRO A 55 -15.70 -3.62 8.09
C PRO A 55 -14.48 -3.28 8.96
N ASN A 56 -14.68 -2.46 10.00
CA ASN A 56 -13.64 -1.88 10.88
C ASN A 56 -12.72 -0.84 10.22
N GLU A 57 -13.14 -0.27 9.08
CA GLU A 57 -12.49 0.87 8.46
C GLU A 57 -13.38 2.11 8.48
N LYS A 58 -12.76 3.28 8.40
CA LYS A 58 -13.44 4.55 8.16
C LYS A 58 -12.71 5.32 7.08
N CYS A 59 -13.45 6.15 6.37
CA CYS A 59 -12.87 7.04 5.37
C CYS A 59 -12.28 8.28 6.03
N CYS A 60 -10.96 8.39 6.08
CA CYS A 60 -10.30 9.54 6.67
C CYS A 60 -9.85 10.56 5.64
N LYS A 61 -9.94 11.84 6.00
CA LYS A 61 -9.32 12.91 5.23
C LYS A 61 -7.82 12.65 5.10
N ARG A 62 -7.27 12.83 3.89
CA ARG A 62 -5.82 12.89 3.68
C ARG A 62 -5.16 13.90 4.62
#